data_AF-A8BLZ2-F1
#
_entry.id   AF-A8BLZ2-F1
#
_cell.length_a   1.000
_cell.length_b   1.000
_cell.length_c   1.000
_cell.angle_alpha   90.00
_cell.angle_beta   90.00
_cell.angle_gamma   90.00
#
_symmetry.space_group_name_H-M   'P 1'
#
loop_
_entity.id
_entity.type
_entity.pdbx_description
1 polymer ?
#
loop_
_entity_poly.entity_id
_entity_poly.type
_entity_poly.pdbx_seq_one_letter_code
_entity_poly.pdbx_strand_id
1 'polypeptide(L)'
;MPYTDTTLFATKPKITQRMTKSNKPIVLDQYDLNMIRHRAGPLYPTESVSGRDDTIFNRNNIIRAQIGAERTKTWKNTIEDQRQARLQKMADQEAAKEQEIRELEQAWLEREKKKADAVQEQYRRHKELDNDYMRMFRSAKITADCLKDLAETKRIKEERRQAELQEGLQEKETAYRLYKEEVDANAEKALAQRTARERVDRVNLAQTQKGQYQREEERRERENELVEMRRLKALDEELHRKEYEDTRRRNMTCRSILDKQVEEKKKQDNIRALEEMATDLEIQMVQQKLDERHAIHEARMKSLKEKKAAATEIAQLAVAKQIKADEERRINSMLRCEGQDITNVRAEEARQARAAKYKKLEDEARKINEFNVADKFARKAVEEMADLEYNQKQHLEHVREAEYEKMLAEEKRAEAKRMATETLAEIAKLRLAREKEKEFESFCDKCAVLKDQREARELVERCRKMAEAEEDERVRRAYAIVIRNINRRDRSISW
;
A
#
# COMPACT_ATOMS: atom_id res chain seq x y z
N MET A 1 -44.46 14.18 70.39
CA MET A 1 -45.71 13.42 70.17
C MET A 1 -45.72 12.95 68.73
N PRO A 2 -46.06 11.68 68.45
CA PRO A 2 -47.40 11.08 68.70
C PRO A 2 -47.43 9.97 69.78
N TYR A 3 -48.56 9.88 70.49
CA TYR A 3 -49.15 8.82 71.37
C TYR A 3 -48.21 8.11 72.38
N THR A 4 -48.14 8.32 73.71
CA THR A 4 -49.12 8.25 74.84
C THR A 4 -49.98 6.98 74.92
N ASP A 5 -49.53 5.99 75.72
CA ASP A 5 -50.27 5.41 76.87
C ASP A 5 -49.48 4.24 77.50
N THR A 6 -49.07 4.39 78.77
CA THR A 6 -49.66 3.70 79.93
C THR A 6 -48.83 4.03 81.18
N THR A 7 -49.50 4.73 82.08
CA THR A 7 -49.20 4.93 83.49
C THR A 7 -49.38 3.65 84.30
N LEU A 8 -49.00 3.72 85.58
CA LEU A 8 -49.43 2.89 86.73
C LEU A 8 -48.55 1.67 87.10
N PHE A 9 -47.61 1.91 88.01
CA PHE A 9 -47.53 1.05 89.19
C PHE A 9 -47.60 1.91 90.45
N ALA A 10 -48.68 1.68 91.19
CA ALA A 10 -49.09 2.37 92.39
C ALA A 10 -48.43 1.77 93.64
N THR A 11 -47.96 2.67 94.51
CA THR A 11 -48.08 2.70 95.99
C THR A 11 -48.03 1.42 96.87
N LYS A 12 -46.97 1.40 97.73
CA LYS A 12 -46.89 1.09 99.20
C LYS A 12 -47.19 -0.36 99.68
N PRO A 13 -46.76 -0.85 100.89
CA PRO A 13 -46.41 -0.12 102.14
C PRO A 13 -45.28 -0.68 103.09
N LYS A 14 -44.95 0.14 104.12
CA LYS A 14 -44.56 -0.16 105.53
C LYS A 14 -43.26 -0.96 105.86
N ILE A 15 -42.40 -0.31 106.66
CA ILE A 15 -41.97 -0.66 108.05
C ILE A 15 -41.36 0.64 108.63
N THR A 16 -42.14 1.49 109.31
CA THR A 16 -42.29 1.61 110.79
C THR A 16 -41.01 1.83 111.60
N GLN A 17 -41.00 3.02 112.24
CA GLN A 17 -40.69 3.28 113.66
C GLN A 17 -39.21 3.31 114.09
N ARG A 18 -38.69 4.25 114.89
CA ARG A 18 -39.27 5.18 115.89
C ARG A 18 -38.24 6.28 116.26
N MET A 19 -38.76 7.46 116.61
CA MET A 19 -38.31 8.40 117.68
C MET A 19 -36.87 8.96 117.64
N THR A 20 -36.64 10.23 117.29
CA THR A 20 -36.86 11.50 118.04
C THR A 20 -35.88 11.79 119.20
N LYS A 21 -35.46 13.06 119.24
CA LYS A 21 -34.84 13.83 120.34
C LYS A 21 -33.31 13.70 120.41
N SER A 22 -32.59 14.71 119.90
CA SER A 22 -32.05 15.82 120.69
C SER A 22 -31.16 15.34 121.83
N ASN A 23 -29.87 15.64 121.74
CA ASN A 23 -29.03 16.10 122.85
C ASN A 23 -27.60 16.27 122.31
N LYS A 24 -27.18 17.52 122.06
CA LYS A 24 -25.87 17.91 122.60
C LYS A 24 -25.94 17.56 124.09
N PRO A 25 -24.88 17.02 124.71
CA PRO A 25 -24.01 17.98 125.35
C PRO A 25 -22.55 17.53 125.55
N ILE A 26 -21.73 18.54 125.87
CA ILE A 26 -20.65 18.53 126.85
C ILE A 26 -19.30 17.91 126.43
N VAL A 27 -18.43 18.82 126.00
CA VAL A 27 -17.01 18.86 126.40
C VAL A 27 -16.97 18.81 127.93
N LEU A 28 -16.30 17.80 128.51
CA LEU A 28 -15.96 17.77 129.93
C LEU A 28 -14.45 17.58 130.11
N ASP A 29 -13.95 18.38 131.04
CA ASP A 29 -12.58 18.73 131.34
C ASP A 29 -11.77 17.65 132.06
N GLN A 30 -10.46 17.88 132.10
CA GLN A 30 -9.37 17.11 132.72
C GLN A 30 -9.41 16.95 134.25
N TYR A 31 -10.58 16.94 134.89
CA TYR A 31 -10.71 16.79 136.34
C TYR A 31 -11.77 15.75 136.68
N ASP A 32 -11.44 14.45 136.66
CA ASP A 32 -12.18 13.39 137.38
C ASP A 32 -11.53 11.98 137.33
N LEU A 33 -10.19 11.89 137.32
CA LEU A 33 -9.48 10.61 137.59
C LEU A 33 -9.10 10.43 139.08
N ASN A 34 -9.39 11.42 139.92
CA ASN A 34 -9.13 11.38 141.35
C ASN A 34 -10.44 11.55 142.12
N MET A 35 -11.19 10.46 142.33
CA MET A 35 -11.99 10.18 143.55
C MET A 35 -13.22 9.26 143.30
N ILE A 36 -13.02 7.94 143.23
CA ILE A 36 -13.93 6.92 143.81
C ILE A 36 -13.03 5.73 144.24
N ARG A 37 -12.48 5.63 145.47
CA ARG A 37 -13.09 5.10 146.72
C ARG A 37 -13.70 3.69 146.51
N HIS A 38 -13.46 2.62 147.27
CA HIS A 38 -13.32 2.48 148.72
C HIS A 38 -12.76 1.10 149.13
N ARG A 39 -11.91 1.11 150.18
CA ARG A 39 -11.94 0.29 151.41
C ARG A 39 -12.37 -1.19 151.31
N ALA A 40 -11.44 -2.08 151.63
CA ALA A 40 -11.75 -3.27 152.43
C ALA A 40 -10.65 -3.49 153.49
N GLY A 41 -11.08 -3.34 154.74
CA GLY A 41 -10.38 -3.70 155.96
C GLY A 41 -11.15 -3.05 157.13
N PRO A 42 -11.10 -3.56 158.37
CA PRO A 42 -10.76 -4.92 158.84
C PRO A 42 -11.79 -5.44 159.90
N LEU A 43 -11.96 -6.76 160.09
CA LEU A 43 -12.75 -7.32 161.22
C LEU A 43 -12.28 -8.74 161.63
N TYR A 44 -11.42 -8.80 162.65
CA TYR A 44 -11.57 -9.52 163.94
C TYR A 44 -10.26 -10.13 164.53
N PRO A 45 -9.97 -9.84 165.82
CA PRO A 45 -8.89 -10.40 166.65
C PRO A 45 -9.40 -11.37 167.75
N THR A 46 -8.46 -12.09 168.40
CA THR A 46 -8.41 -12.76 169.74
C THR A 46 -7.58 -14.05 169.58
N GLU A 47 -6.62 -14.46 170.40
CA GLU A 47 -6.33 -14.14 171.79
C GLU A 47 -4.92 -14.63 172.20
N SER A 48 -4.44 -14.04 173.28
CA SER A 48 -3.21 -14.28 174.03
C SER A 48 -3.12 -15.64 174.72
N VAL A 49 -1.93 -16.27 174.73
CA VAL A 49 -1.38 -16.87 175.96
C VAL A 49 0.12 -16.54 176.06
N SER A 50 0.47 -16.09 177.24
CA SER A 50 1.73 -15.58 177.78
C SER A 50 2.95 -16.51 177.70
N GLY A 51 4.12 -15.90 177.44
CA GLY A 51 5.34 -16.04 178.25
C GLY A 51 6.31 -17.22 177.99
N ARG A 52 7.36 -16.99 177.18
CA ARG A 52 8.80 -17.01 177.56
C ARG A 52 9.74 -16.95 176.33
N ASP A 53 10.80 -16.14 176.50
CA ASP A 53 11.87 -15.62 175.62
C ASP A 53 12.53 -16.51 174.52
N ASP A 54 12.98 -15.87 173.40
CA ASP A 54 14.32 -15.97 172.73
C ASP A 54 14.36 -15.75 171.16
N THR A 55 15.45 -15.18 170.63
CA THR A 55 15.49 -14.17 169.52
C THR A 55 15.97 -14.54 168.08
N ILE A 56 16.02 -15.80 167.59
CA ILE A 56 16.71 -16.10 166.28
C ILE A 56 15.86 -16.75 165.15
N PHE A 57 14.67 -17.30 165.40
CA PHE A 57 13.98 -18.16 164.42
C PHE A 57 13.18 -17.47 163.28
N ASN A 58 12.77 -16.20 163.40
CA ASN A 58 11.85 -15.56 162.43
C ASN A 58 12.50 -15.07 161.12
N ARG A 59 13.81 -14.84 161.08
CA ARG A 59 14.47 -14.24 159.91
C ARG A 59 14.68 -15.22 158.75
N ASN A 60 14.90 -16.49 159.06
CA ASN A 60 15.22 -17.52 158.07
C ASN A 60 14.00 -17.98 157.24
N ASN A 61 12.78 -17.91 157.77
CA ASN A 61 11.57 -18.28 157.02
C ASN A 61 11.19 -17.23 155.97
N ILE A 62 11.41 -15.95 156.24
CA ILE A 62 11.14 -14.87 155.29
C ILE A 62 12.05 -15.00 154.06
N ILE A 63 13.33 -15.30 154.28
CA ILE A 63 14.32 -15.46 153.20
C ILE A 63 13.97 -16.65 152.29
N ARG A 64 13.53 -17.79 152.85
CA ARG A 64 13.14 -18.96 152.04
C ARG A 64 11.91 -18.70 151.17
N ALA A 65 10.91 -17.97 151.67
CA ALA A 65 9.71 -17.62 150.88
C ALA A 65 10.07 -16.70 149.70
N GLN A 66 11.01 -15.78 149.89
CA GLN A 66 11.48 -14.85 148.85
C GLN A 66 12.23 -15.57 147.72
N ILE A 67 13.10 -16.54 148.06
CA ILE A 67 13.80 -17.36 147.06
C ILE A 67 12.81 -18.20 146.23
N GLY A 68 11.73 -18.70 146.84
CA GLY A 68 10.66 -19.41 146.13
C GLY A 68 9.89 -18.55 145.13
N ALA A 69 9.60 -17.29 145.48
CA ALA A 69 8.94 -16.32 144.60
C ALA A 69 9.85 -15.89 143.44
N GLU A 70 11.16 -15.76 143.66
CA GLU A 70 12.12 -15.43 142.60
C GLU A 70 12.31 -16.57 141.61
N ARG A 71 12.32 -17.81 142.08
CA ARG A 71 12.39 -18.99 141.20
C ARG A 71 11.17 -19.11 140.28
N THR A 72 9.97 -18.85 140.78
CA THR A 72 8.72 -18.99 140.00
C THR A 72 8.57 -17.94 138.90
N LYS A 73 9.17 -16.75 139.03
CA LYS A 73 9.19 -15.71 137.98
C LYS A 73 9.91 -16.12 136.70
N THR A 74 10.80 -17.10 136.75
CA THR A 74 11.58 -17.56 135.59
C THR A 74 10.99 -18.80 134.93
N TRP A 75 9.93 -19.37 135.50
CA TRP A 75 9.23 -20.51 134.92
C TRP A 75 8.30 -20.03 133.82
N LYS A 76 8.45 -20.59 132.62
CA LYS A 76 7.51 -20.35 131.51
C LYS A 76 6.42 -21.43 131.57
N ASN A 77 5.17 -21.03 131.27
CA ASN A 77 3.93 -21.83 131.40
C ASN A 77 3.30 -21.82 132.78
N THR A 78 3.52 -20.77 133.57
CA THR A 78 2.59 -20.51 134.67
C THR A 78 1.21 -20.13 134.10
N ILE A 79 0.17 -20.26 134.92
CA ILE A 79 -1.20 -19.85 134.54
C ILE A 79 -1.21 -18.35 134.17
N GLU A 80 -0.37 -17.54 134.83
CA GLU A 80 -0.22 -16.11 134.57
C GLU A 80 0.36 -15.84 133.18
N ASP A 81 1.42 -16.57 132.77
CA ASP A 81 2.03 -16.41 131.45
C ASP A 81 1.07 -16.80 130.31
N GLN A 82 0.32 -17.91 130.49
CA GLN A 82 -0.68 -18.33 129.51
C GLN A 82 -1.83 -17.32 129.40
N ARG A 83 -2.19 -16.67 130.51
CA ARG A 83 -3.18 -15.59 130.53
C ARG A 83 -2.65 -14.34 129.82
N GLN A 84 -1.41 -13.93 130.09
CA GLN A 84 -0.78 -12.78 129.42
C GLN A 84 -0.63 -13.00 127.91
N ALA A 85 -0.19 -14.19 127.48
CA ALA A 85 -0.09 -14.52 126.06
C ALA A 85 -1.44 -14.53 125.33
N ARG A 86 -2.54 -14.94 126.01
CA ARG A 86 -3.89 -14.83 125.44
C ARG A 86 -4.35 -13.37 125.33
N LEU A 87 -4.10 -12.56 126.35
CA LEU A 87 -4.43 -11.12 126.32
C LEU A 87 -3.64 -10.40 125.23
N GLN A 88 -2.37 -10.74 125.03
CA GLN A 88 -1.55 -10.15 123.98
C GLN A 88 -2.05 -10.54 122.59
N LYS A 89 -2.45 -11.81 122.36
CA LYS A 89 -3.09 -12.22 121.10
C LYS A 89 -4.42 -11.52 120.84
N MET A 90 -5.22 -11.26 121.88
CA MET A 90 -6.46 -10.49 121.74
C MET A 90 -6.18 -9.02 121.38
N ALA A 91 -5.18 -8.40 122.03
CA ALA A 91 -4.75 -7.04 121.72
C ALA A 91 -4.18 -6.93 120.30
N ASP A 92 -3.37 -7.90 119.85
CA ASP A 92 -2.84 -7.94 118.48
C ASP A 92 -3.97 -8.12 117.44
N GLN A 93 -5.00 -8.92 117.76
CA GLN A 93 -6.18 -9.08 116.90
C GLN A 93 -7.04 -7.83 116.84
N GLU A 94 -7.19 -7.11 117.95
CA GLU A 94 -7.91 -5.82 118.00
C GLU A 94 -7.15 -4.75 117.20
N ALA A 95 -5.83 -4.66 117.36
CA ALA A 95 -4.98 -3.75 116.59
C ALA A 95 -5.03 -4.04 115.08
N ALA A 96 -5.04 -5.31 114.67
CA ALA A 96 -5.17 -5.69 113.26
C ALA A 96 -6.54 -5.32 112.68
N LYS A 97 -7.63 -5.51 113.44
CA LYS A 97 -8.98 -5.09 113.02
C LYS A 97 -9.09 -3.58 112.92
N GLU A 98 -8.48 -2.83 113.83
CA GLU A 98 -8.44 -1.36 113.75
C GLU A 98 -7.67 -0.86 112.52
N GLN A 99 -6.58 -1.55 112.14
CA GLN A 99 -5.85 -1.23 110.90
C GLN A 99 -6.69 -1.52 109.66
N GLU A 100 -7.37 -2.66 109.60
CA GLU A 100 -8.27 -3.02 108.49
C GLU A 100 -9.41 -2.00 108.34
N ILE A 101 -9.99 -1.54 109.45
CA ILE A 101 -11.02 -0.48 109.44
C ILE A 101 -10.45 0.82 108.85
N ARG A 102 -9.24 1.24 109.26
CA ARG A 102 -8.61 2.47 108.75
C ARG A 102 -8.28 2.39 107.26
N GLU A 103 -7.83 1.23 106.77
CA GLU A 103 -7.56 1.02 105.33
C GLU A 103 -8.84 1.06 104.50
N LEU A 104 -9.93 0.47 105.00
CA LEU A 104 -11.24 0.52 104.35
C LEU A 104 -11.82 1.94 104.33
N GLU A 105 -11.65 2.70 105.41
CA GLU A 105 -12.03 4.13 105.47
C GLU A 105 -11.24 4.97 104.44
N GLN A 106 -9.93 4.77 104.34
CA GLN A 106 -9.10 5.46 103.34
C GLN A 106 -9.51 5.10 101.90
N ALA A 107 -9.71 3.82 101.60
CA ALA A 107 -10.15 3.39 100.29
C ALA A 107 -11.54 3.94 99.90
N TRP A 108 -12.43 4.07 100.87
CA TRP A 108 -13.73 4.69 100.67
C TRP A 108 -13.62 6.20 100.39
N LEU A 109 -12.81 6.92 101.17
CA LEU A 109 -12.56 8.35 100.98
C LEU A 109 -11.92 8.66 99.61
N GLU A 110 -10.98 7.83 99.14
CA GLU A 110 -10.40 7.98 97.81
C GLU A 110 -11.42 7.78 96.68
N ARG A 111 -12.33 6.82 96.84
CA ARG A 111 -13.42 6.59 95.86
C ARG A 111 -14.38 7.76 95.82
N GLU A 112 -14.76 8.30 96.97
CA GLU A 112 -15.64 9.47 97.05
C GLU A 112 -14.95 10.73 96.48
N LYS A 113 -13.66 10.92 96.74
CA LYS A 113 -12.90 12.02 96.13
C LYS A 113 -12.87 11.93 94.60
N LYS A 114 -12.59 10.74 94.03
CA LYS A 114 -12.60 10.55 92.57
C LYS A 114 -13.98 10.79 91.94
N LYS A 115 -15.05 10.39 92.62
CA LYS A 115 -16.42 10.70 92.17
C LYS A 115 -16.67 12.21 92.21
N ALA A 116 -16.27 12.89 93.28
CA ALA A 116 -16.41 14.33 93.41
C ALA A 116 -15.64 15.08 92.31
N ASP A 117 -14.39 14.69 92.03
CA ASP A 117 -13.57 15.27 90.97
C ASP A 117 -14.19 15.06 89.57
N ALA A 118 -14.70 13.85 89.29
CA ALA A 118 -15.36 13.54 88.03
C ALA A 118 -16.66 14.35 87.83
N VAL A 119 -17.46 14.49 88.88
CA VAL A 119 -18.66 15.32 88.87
C VAL A 119 -18.29 16.79 88.67
N GLN A 120 -17.27 17.29 89.36
CA GLN A 120 -16.82 18.68 89.21
C GLN A 120 -16.31 18.99 87.79
N GLU A 121 -15.59 18.05 87.17
CA GLU A 121 -15.12 18.16 85.79
C GLU A 121 -16.28 18.14 84.79
N GLN A 122 -17.28 17.28 84.99
CA GLN A 122 -18.50 17.29 84.19
C GLN A 122 -19.26 18.61 84.33
N TYR A 123 -19.39 19.15 85.54
CA TYR A 123 -20.00 20.46 85.77
C TYR A 123 -19.22 21.58 85.08
N ARG A 124 -17.89 21.55 85.07
CA ARG A 124 -17.07 22.53 84.33
C ARG A 124 -17.33 22.45 82.83
N ARG A 125 -17.31 21.25 82.25
CA ARG A 125 -17.59 21.04 80.82
C ARG A 125 -19.00 21.45 80.43
N HIS A 126 -19.99 21.13 81.26
CA HIS A 126 -21.37 21.57 81.03
C HIS A 126 -21.50 23.08 81.11
N LYS A 127 -20.87 23.74 82.09
CA LYS A 127 -20.86 25.20 82.18
C LYS A 127 -20.18 25.86 80.99
N GLU A 128 -19.15 25.25 80.42
CA GLU A 128 -18.50 25.72 79.19
C GLU A 128 -19.35 25.48 77.93
N LEU A 129 -20.20 24.45 77.92
CA LEU A 129 -21.11 24.14 76.82
C LEU A 129 -22.38 25.02 76.84
N ASP A 130 -22.92 25.26 78.04
CA ASP A 130 -24.13 26.07 78.26
C ASP A 130 -23.84 27.58 78.30
N ASN A 131 -22.57 27.98 78.21
CA ASN A 131 -22.19 29.38 78.09
C ASN A 131 -22.33 29.84 76.62
N ASP A 132 -23.29 30.72 76.36
CA ASP A 132 -23.54 31.30 75.04
C ASP A 132 -22.30 31.93 74.39
N TYR A 133 -21.38 32.49 75.20
CA TYR A 133 -20.12 33.03 74.69
C TYR A 133 -19.22 31.94 74.07
N MET A 134 -19.11 30.79 74.73
CA MET A 134 -18.33 29.65 74.22
C MET A 134 -19.00 29.01 73.01
N ARG A 135 -20.33 29.01 72.96
CA ARG A 135 -21.09 28.57 71.78
C ARG A 135 -20.84 29.47 70.59
N MET A 136 -20.86 30.80 70.77
CA MET A 136 -20.50 31.76 69.73
C MET A 136 -19.05 31.60 69.27
N PHE A 137 -18.10 31.41 70.19
CA PHE A 137 -16.69 31.17 69.85
C PHE A 137 -16.51 29.88 69.02
N ARG A 138 -17.19 28.79 69.38
CA ARG A 138 -17.15 27.54 68.60
C ARG A 138 -17.79 27.71 67.22
N SER A 139 -18.90 28.43 67.14
CA SER A 139 -19.52 28.78 65.85
C SER A 139 -18.57 29.59 64.98
N ALA A 140 -17.91 30.60 65.54
CA ALA A 140 -16.92 31.42 64.85
C ALA A 140 -15.72 30.60 64.37
N LYS A 141 -15.26 29.64 65.18
CA LYS A 141 -14.20 28.70 64.79
C LYS A 141 -14.62 27.83 63.61
N ILE A 142 -15.82 27.23 63.66
CA ILE A 142 -16.36 26.44 62.54
C ILE A 142 -16.45 27.29 61.27
N THR A 143 -16.94 28.54 61.37
CA THR A 143 -16.99 29.42 60.20
C THR A 143 -15.61 29.78 59.66
N ALA A 144 -14.62 29.97 60.53
CA ALA A 144 -13.25 30.22 60.11
C ALA A 144 -12.62 29.00 59.42
N ASP A 145 -12.90 27.79 59.91
CA ASP A 145 -12.45 26.54 59.30
C ASP A 145 -13.14 26.35 57.92
N CYS A 146 -14.45 26.59 57.81
CA CYS A 146 -15.16 26.57 56.53
C CYS A 146 -14.62 27.61 55.52
N LEU A 147 -14.19 28.80 55.99
CA LEU A 147 -13.59 29.81 55.12
C LEU A 147 -12.20 29.39 54.63
N LYS A 148 -11.42 28.67 55.44
CA LYS A 148 -10.14 28.08 55.02
C LYS A 148 -10.36 27.01 53.95
N ASP A 149 -11.28 26.07 54.19
CA ASP A 149 -11.62 25.02 53.22
C ASP A 149 -12.12 25.61 51.90
N LEU A 150 -12.90 26.69 51.97
CA LEU A 150 -13.38 27.41 50.78
C LEU A 150 -12.25 28.12 50.02
N ALA A 151 -11.23 28.64 50.73
CA ALA A 151 -10.05 29.20 50.10
C ALA A 151 -9.18 28.11 49.43
N GLU A 152 -9.04 26.95 50.06
CA GLU A 152 -8.31 25.81 49.51
C GLU A 152 -9.00 25.23 48.27
N THR A 153 -10.31 25.05 48.31
CA THR A 153 -11.08 24.58 47.14
C THR A 153 -11.01 25.57 45.97
N LYS A 154 -10.98 26.88 46.23
CA LYS A 154 -10.74 27.89 45.19
C LYS A 154 -9.35 27.75 44.57
N ARG A 155 -8.30 27.56 45.38
CA ARG A 155 -6.93 27.32 44.89
C ARG A 155 -6.87 26.07 44.01
N ILE A 156 -7.42 24.95 44.47
CA ILE A 156 -7.47 23.69 43.70
C ILE A 156 -8.21 23.89 42.36
N LYS A 157 -9.30 24.68 42.36
CA LYS A 157 -10.04 24.98 41.13
C LYS A 157 -9.25 25.86 40.16
N GLU A 158 -8.48 26.81 40.67
CA GLU A 158 -7.59 27.65 39.86
C GLU A 158 -6.43 26.83 39.28
N GLU A 159 -5.81 25.96 40.07
CA GLU A 159 -4.77 25.03 39.61
C GLU A 159 -5.28 24.09 38.52
N ARG A 160 -6.49 23.52 38.69
CA ARG A 160 -7.12 22.69 37.65
C ARG A 160 -7.39 23.48 36.37
N ARG A 161 -7.91 24.71 36.48
CA ARG A 161 -8.11 25.58 35.31
C ARG A 161 -6.80 25.90 34.60
N GLN A 162 -5.72 26.12 35.34
CA GLN A 162 -4.40 26.36 34.74
C GLN A 162 -3.87 25.10 34.03
N ALA A 163 -4.05 23.92 34.62
CA ALA A 163 -3.68 22.65 34.00
C ALA A 163 -4.47 22.39 32.71
N GLU A 164 -5.81 22.53 32.74
CA GLU A 164 -6.67 22.39 31.55
C GLU A 164 -6.29 23.38 30.44
N LEU A 165 -5.90 24.61 30.81
CA LEU A 165 -5.48 25.63 29.84
C LEU A 165 -4.11 25.30 29.24
N GLN A 166 -3.18 24.73 30.01
CA GLN A 166 -1.90 24.23 29.50
C GLN A 166 -2.08 23.03 28.58
N GLU A 167 -2.91 22.05 28.96
CA GLU A 167 -3.25 20.91 28.11
C GLU A 167 -3.87 21.39 26.79
N GLY A 168 -4.85 22.30 26.85
CA GLY A 168 -5.48 22.86 25.65
C GLY A 168 -4.52 23.67 24.76
N LEU A 169 -3.48 24.28 25.32
CA LEU A 169 -2.41 24.93 24.53
C LEU A 169 -1.52 23.89 23.85
N GLN A 170 -1.12 22.83 24.55
CA GLN A 170 -0.31 21.74 23.99
C GLN A 170 -1.05 20.99 22.87
N GLU A 171 -2.34 20.73 23.04
CA GLU A 171 -3.17 20.13 21.98
C GLU A 171 -3.22 21.01 20.73
N LYS A 172 -3.36 22.33 20.89
CA LYS A 172 -3.35 23.26 19.75
C LYS A 172 -1.98 23.36 19.09
N GLU A 173 -0.90 23.36 19.87
CA GLU A 173 0.47 23.38 19.33
C GLU A 173 0.78 22.09 18.57
N THR A 174 0.38 20.93 19.08
CA THR A 174 0.56 19.64 18.41
C THR A 174 -0.26 19.56 17.12
N ALA A 175 -1.54 19.97 17.17
CA ALA A 175 -2.37 20.07 15.97
C ALA A 175 -1.79 21.03 14.92
N TYR A 176 -1.26 22.18 15.35
CA TYR A 176 -0.60 23.13 14.45
C TYR A 176 0.68 22.56 13.82
N ARG A 177 1.49 21.81 14.59
CA ARG A 177 2.69 21.13 14.04
C ARG A 177 2.32 20.10 12.99
N LEU A 178 1.34 19.23 13.29
CA LEU A 178 0.86 18.22 12.33
C LEU A 178 0.33 18.88 11.05
N TYR A 179 -0.48 19.93 11.19
CA TYR A 179 -0.97 20.69 10.04
C TYR A 179 0.19 21.30 9.23
N LYS A 180 1.19 21.87 9.89
CA LYS A 180 2.37 22.43 9.21
C LYS A 180 3.17 21.34 8.47
N GLU A 181 3.37 20.19 9.09
CA GLU A 181 4.03 19.04 8.45
C GLU A 181 3.25 18.55 7.21
N GLU A 182 1.92 18.52 7.26
CA GLU A 182 1.08 18.20 6.09
C GLU A 182 1.21 19.25 4.98
N VAL A 183 1.25 20.53 5.33
CA VAL A 183 1.45 21.63 4.37
C VAL A 183 2.81 21.53 3.72
N ASP A 184 3.87 21.31 4.50
CA ASP A 184 5.25 21.18 4.00
C ASP A 184 5.38 19.93 3.10
N ALA A 185 4.80 18.79 3.50
CA ALA A 185 4.77 17.58 2.68
C ALA A 185 4.00 17.76 1.36
N ASN A 186 2.92 18.55 1.37
CA ASN A 186 2.19 18.89 0.14
C ASN A 186 3.00 19.84 -0.75
N ALA A 187 3.74 20.79 -0.18
CA ALA A 187 4.64 21.64 -0.93
C ALA A 187 5.76 20.83 -1.61
N GLU A 188 6.35 19.86 -0.91
CA GLU A 188 7.34 18.94 -1.49
C GLU A 188 6.76 18.11 -2.64
N LYS A 189 5.55 17.57 -2.48
CA LYS A 189 4.85 16.85 -3.57
C LYS A 189 4.61 17.74 -4.78
N ALA A 190 4.22 19.00 -4.58
CA ALA A 190 4.02 19.95 -5.68
C ALA A 190 5.35 20.25 -6.40
N LEU A 191 6.45 20.41 -5.66
CA LEU A 191 7.79 20.58 -6.23
C LEU A 191 8.24 19.33 -7.01
N ALA A 192 8.02 18.12 -6.48
CA ALA A 192 8.32 16.87 -7.16
C ALA A 192 7.50 16.69 -8.46
N GLN A 193 6.22 17.07 -8.44
CA GLN A 193 5.40 17.07 -9.66
C GLN A 193 5.91 18.08 -10.69
N ARG A 194 6.34 19.27 -10.23
CA ARG A 194 6.92 20.29 -11.12
C ARG A 194 8.21 19.78 -11.77
N THR A 195 9.14 19.21 -11.02
CA THR A 195 10.39 18.68 -11.58
C THR A 195 10.14 17.51 -12.56
N ALA A 196 9.15 16.66 -12.27
CA ALA A 196 8.73 15.60 -13.19
C ALA A 196 8.18 16.16 -14.52
N ARG A 197 7.34 17.21 -14.46
CA ARG A 197 6.83 17.90 -15.66
C ARG A 197 7.95 18.55 -16.45
N GLU A 198 8.85 19.29 -15.80
CA GLU A 198 10.02 19.90 -16.45
C GLU A 198 10.90 18.85 -17.14
N ARG A 199 11.05 17.65 -16.56
CA ARG A 199 11.77 16.54 -17.21
C ARG A 199 11.06 16.05 -18.47
N VAL A 200 9.74 15.88 -18.43
CA VAL A 200 8.94 15.49 -19.61
C VAL A 200 9.04 16.56 -20.69
N ASP A 201 8.95 17.84 -20.34
CA ASP A 201 9.06 18.95 -21.29
C ASP A 201 10.44 18.98 -21.95
N ARG A 202 11.53 18.70 -21.21
CA ARG A 202 12.88 18.57 -21.80
C ARG A 202 12.98 17.40 -22.78
N VAL A 203 12.37 16.26 -22.47
CA VAL A 203 12.34 15.10 -23.38
C VAL A 203 11.54 15.42 -24.64
N ASN A 204 10.37 16.06 -24.49
CA ASN A 204 9.55 16.50 -25.61
C ASN A 204 10.30 17.51 -26.49
N LEU A 205 10.99 18.48 -25.88
CA LEU A 205 11.84 19.43 -26.60
C LEU A 205 12.94 18.70 -27.40
N ALA A 206 13.64 17.76 -26.78
CA ALA A 206 14.67 16.97 -27.46
C ALA A 206 14.09 16.13 -28.62
N GLN A 207 12.90 15.56 -28.47
CA GLN A 207 12.22 14.83 -29.54
C GLN A 207 11.81 15.77 -30.70
N THR A 208 11.30 16.97 -30.40
CA THR A 208 10.96 17.94 -31.44
C THR A 208 12.20 18.43 -32.20
N GLN A 209 13.32 18.68 -31.50
CA GLN A 209 14.60 19.02 -32.12
C GLN A 209 15.10 17.88 -33.01
N LYS A 210 15.05 16.63 -32.54
CA LYS A 210 15.41 15.46 -33.36
C LYS A 210 14.55 15.36 -34.63
N GLY A 211 13.24 15.60 -34.52
CA GLY A 211 12.34 15.64 -35.68
C GLY A 211 12.65 16.79 -36.65
N GLN A 212 13.09 17.95 -36.16
CA GLN A 212 13.54 19.05 -37.01
C GLN A 212 14.83 18.69 -37.76
N TYR A 213 15.81 18.10 -37.09
CA TYR A 213 17.04 17.63 -37.73
C TYR A 213 16.76 16.60 -38.83
N GLN A 214 15.87 15.63 -38.58
CA GLN A 214 15.49 14.64 -39.60
C GLN A 214 14.85 15.30 -40.83
N ARG A 215 13.99 16.31 -40.64
CA ARG A 215 13.40 17.07 -41.77
C ARG A 215 14.44 17.88 -42.53
N GLU A 216 15.44 18.42 -41.84
CA GLU A 216 16.56 19.12 -42.49
C GLU A 216 17.45 18.16 -43.29
N GLU A 217 17.71 16.96 -42.76
CA GLU A 217 18.43 15.89 -43.48
C GLU A 217 17.66 15.44 -44.72
N GLU A 218 16.37 15.11 -44.60
CA GLU A 218 15.52 14.77 -45.75
C GLU A 218 15.49 15.89 -46.80
N ARG A 219 15.47 17.15 -46.36
CA ARG A 219 15.52 18.29 -47.28
C ARG A 219 16.86 18.35 -48.03
N ARG A 220 17.98 18.13 -47.35
CA ARG A 220 19.31 18.09 -47.99
C ARG A 220 19.43 16.91 -48.95
N GLU A 221 18.90 15.75 -48.59
CA GLU A 221 18.86 14.58 -49.48
C GLU A 221 18.06 14.88 -50.75
N ARG A 222 16.86 15.45 -50.64
CA ARG A 222 16.07 15.88 -51.80
C ARG A 222 16.78 16.93 -52.64
N GLU A 223 17.47 17.88 -52.03
CA GLU A 223 18.28 18.87 -52.74
C GLU A 223 19.45 18.20 -53.50
N ASN A 224 20.10 17.19 -52.91
CA ASN A 224 21.13 16.40 -53.57
C ASN A 224 20.58 15.58 -54.73
N GLU A 225 19.46 14.88 -54.55
CA GLU A 225 18.78 14.12 -55.61
C GLU A 225 18.41 15.04 -56.78
N LEU A 226 17.90 16.25 -56.51
CA LEU A 226 17.60 17.23 -57.54
C LEU A 226 18.85 17.69 -58.31
N VAL A 227 19.98 17.85 -57.62
CA VAL A 227 21.26 18.17 -58.27
C VAL A 227 21.76 17.01 -59.12
N GLU A 228 21.65 15.77 -58.65
CA GLU A 228 22.01 14.58 -59.41
C GLU A 228 21.13 14.42 -60.65
N MET A 229 19.81 14.58 -60.53
CA MET A 229 18.88 14.53 -61.66
C MET A 229 19.18 15.63 -62.69
N ARG A 230 19.55 16.83 -62.25
CA ARG A 230 19.99 17.90 -63.17
C ARG A 230 21.30 17.53 -63.89
N ARG A 231 22.24 16.89 -63.21
CA ARG A 231 23.49 16.40 -63.82
C ARG A 231 23.21 15.29 -64.84
N LEU A 232 22.36 14.33 -64.51
CA LEU A 232 21.95 13.25 -65.42
C LEU A 232 21.28 13.82 -66.66
N LYS A 233 20.34 14.76 -66.50
CA LYS A 233 19.70 15.42 -67.64
C LYS A 233 20.70 16.16 -68.54
N ALA A 234 21.67 16.85 -67.95
CA ALA A 234 22.71 17.53 -68.73
C ALA A 234 23.59 16.53 -69.51
N LEU A 235 23.94 15.39 -68.90
CA LEU A 235 24.69 14.31 -69.56
C LEU A 235 23.89 13.67 -70.70
N ASP A 236 22.59 13.42 -70.51
CA ASP A 236 21.71 12.89 -71.56
C ASP A 236 21.60 13.87 -72.74
N GLU A 237 21.45 15.17 -72.47
CA GLU A 237 21.44 16.20 -73.52
C GLU A 237 22.77 16.26 -74.28
N GLU A 238 23.92 16.10 -73.60
CA GLU A 238 25.23 16.02 -74.25
C GLU A 238 25.39 14.76 -75.09
N LEU A 239 24.93 13.60 -74.61
CA LEU A 239 24.94 12.35 -75.36
C LEU A 239 24.09 12.46 -76.62
N HIS A 240 22.87 12.99 -76.51
CA HIS A 240 22.02 13.22 -77.68
C HIS A 240 22.65 14.19 -78.69
N ARG A 241 23.34 15.25 -78.24
CA ARG A 241 24.09 16.14 -79.14
C ARG A 241 25.21 15.39 -79.87
N LYS A 242 25.98 14.56 -79.16
CA LYS A 242 27.06 13.75 -79.75
C LYS A 242 26.52 12.73 -80.75
N GLU A 243 25.45 12.03 -80.41
CA GLU A 243 24.78 11.08 -81.32
C GLU A 243 24.25 11.78 -82.58
N TYR A 244 23.66 12.97 -82.43
CA TYR A 244 23.21 13.78 -83.55
C TYR A 244 24.37 14.24 -84.44
N GLU A 245 25.48 14.68 -83.84
CA GLU A 245 26.69 15.06 -84.59
C GLU A 245 27.29 13.86 -85.33
N ASP A 246 27.35 12.69 -84.69
CA ASP A 246 27.87 11.46 -85.31
C ASP A 246 26.97 10.95 -86.42
N THR A 247 25.65 10.97 -86.25
CA THR A 247 24.70 10.63 -87.32
C THR A 247 24.78 11.62 -88.48
N ARG A 248 24.93 12.92 -88.20
CA ARG A 248 25.18 13.94 -89.23
C ARG A 248 26.48 13.69 -89.99
N ARG A 249 27.57 13.37 -89.29
CA ARG A 249 28.86 13.02 -89.91
C ARG A 249 28.73 11.79 -90.80
N ARG A 250 28.11 10.72 -90.31
CA ARG A 250 27.83 9.49 -91.08
C ARG A 250 27.02 9.81 -92.34
N ASN A 251 25.97 10.61 -92.22
CA ASN A 251 25.15 11.02 -93.37
C ASN A 251 25.95 11.82 -94.41
N MET A 252 26.81 12.74 -93.97
CA MET A 252 27.71 13.48 -94.87
C MET A 252 28.71 12.55 -95.57
N THR A 253 29.29 11.59 -94.85
CA THR A 253 30.19 10.60 -95.45
C THR A 253 29.48 9.69 -96.44
N CYS A 254 28.27 9.22 -96.12
CA CYS A 254 27.46 8.40 -97.02
C CYS A 254 27.08 9.18 -98.29
N ARG A 255 26.69 10.45 -98.17
CA ARG A 255 26.43 11.33 -99.32
C ARG A 255 27.67 11.48 -100.19
N SER A 256 28.83 11.78 -99.60
CA SER A 256 30.08 11.90 -100.36
C SER A 256 30.48 10.61 -101.08
N ILE A 257 30.28 9.44 -100.44
CA ILE A 257 30.54 8.14 -101.08
C ILE A 257 29.56 7.93 -102.25
N LEU A 258 28.28 8.23 -102.06
CA LEU A 258 27.26 8.11 -103.10
C LEU A 258 27.59 9.00 -104.30
N ASP A 259 27.96 10.27 -104.06
CA ASP A 259 28.32 11.22 -105.12
C ASP A 259 29.52 10.70 -105.94
N LYS A 260 30.56 10.18 -105.26
CA LYS A 260 31.72 9.56 -105.93
C LYS A 260 31.33 8.33 -106.76
N GLN A 261 30.48 7.46 -106.23
CA GLN A 261 29.99 6.28 -106.96
C GLN A 261 29.16 6.68 -108.19
N VAL A 262 28.36 7.74 -108.10
CA VAL A 262 27.59 8.27 -109.24
C VAL A 262 28.54 8.85 -110.30
N GLU A 263 29.57 9.59 -109.90
CA GLU A 263 30.60 10.10 -110.82
C GLU A 263 31.40 8.98 -111.49
N GLU A 264 31.81 7.95 -110.73
CA GLU A 264 32.49 6.77 -111.27
C GLU A 264 31.61 6.02 -112.26
N LYS A 265 30.32 5.83 -111.94
CA LYS A 265 29.35 5.21 -112.85
C LYS A 265 29.19 6.01 -114.14
N LYS A 266 29.07 7.35 -114.06
CA LYS A 266 29.03 8.23 -115.24
C LYS A 266 30.29 8.08 -116.11
N LYS A 267 31.48 7.96 -115.49
CA LYS A 267 32.72 7.71 -116.23
C LYS A 267 32.71 6.35 -116.93
N GLN A 268 32.24 5.30 -116.25
CA GLN A 268 32.11 3.97 -116.85
C GLN A 268 31.10 3.95 -118.02
N ASP A 269 29.95 4.60 -117.86
CA ASP A 269 28.94 4.72 -118.91
C ASP A 269 29.49 5.49 -120.13
N ASN A 270 30.26 6.56 -119.91
CA ASN A 270 30.95 7.27 -120.99
C ASN A 270 32.01 6.42 -121.69
N ILE A 271 32.77 5.60 -120.95
CA ILE A 271 33.75 4.68 -121.53
C ILE A 271 33.03 3.65 -122.41
N ARG A 272 31.94 3.05 -121.91
CA ARG A 272 31.13 2.11 -122.70
C ARG A 272 30.59 2.74 -123.98
N ALA A 273 30.07 3.97 -123.91
CA ALA A 273 29.60 4.69 -125.09
C ALA A 273 30.73 4.93 -126.11
N LEU A 274 31.94 5.24 -125.65
CA LEU A 274 33.12 5.37 -126.53
C LEU A 274 33.56 4.03 -127.12
N GLU A 275 33.50 2.94 -126.35
CA GLU A 275 33.77 1.58 -126.83
C GLU A 275 32.74 1.16 -127.90
N GLU A 276 31.46 1.42 -127.67
CA GLU A 276 30.38 1.18 -128.65
C GLU A 276 30.63 1.97 -129.95
N MET A 277 30.93 3.27 -129.84
CA MET A 277 31.30 4.10 -131.01
C MET A 277 32.54 3.58 -131.73
N ALA A 278 33.56 3.11 -131.01
CA ALA A 278 34.75 2.52 -131.61
C ALA A 278 34.41 1.23 -132.37
N THR A 279 33.58 0.36 -131.78
CA THR A 279 33.13 -0.87 -132.46
C THR A 279 32.29 -0.57 -133.70
N ASP A 280 31.42 0.44 -133.66
CA ASP A 280 30.64 0.88 -134.82
C ASP A 280 31.53 1.39 -135.96
N LEU A 281 32.58 2.15 -135.63
CA LEU A 281 33.58 2.60 -136.61
C LEU A 281 34.38 1.43 -137.19
N GLU A 282 34.77 0.45 -136.38
CA GLU A 282 35.43 -0.78 -136.87
C GLU A 282 34.53 -1.55 -137.84
N ILE A 283 33.24 -1.69 -137.54
CA ILE A 283 32.26 -2.31 -138.43
C ILE A 283 32.16 -1.54 -139.75
N GLN A 284 32.06 -0.20 -139.70
CA GLN A 284 32.04 0.62 -140.92
C GLN A 284 33.31 0.48 -141.76
N MET A 285 34.50 0.43 -141.13
CA MET A 285 35.76 0.22 -141.83
C MET A 285 35.83 -1.17 -142.49
N VAL A 286 35.36 -2.22 -141.80
CA VAL A 286 35.27 -3.57 -142.37
C VAL A 286 34.30 -3.58 -143.55
N GLN A 287 33.16 -2.91 -143.43
CA GLN A 287 32.17 -2.78 -144.50
C GLN A 287 32.75 -2.08 -145.73
N GLN A 288 33.47 -0.96 -145.56
CA GLN A 288 34.15 -0.26 -146.65
C GLN A 288 35.18 -1.16 -147.36
N LYS A 289 35.98 -1.93 -146.61
CA LYS A 289 36.93 -2.89 -147.21
C LYS A 289 36.23 -4.03 -147.96
N LEU A 290 35.06 -4.45 -147.49
CA LEU A 290 34.23 -5.44 -148.21
C LEU A 290 33.67 -4.84 -149.51
N ASP A 291 33.18 -3.60 -149.47
CA ASP A 291 32.68 -2.88 -150.64
C ASP A 291 33.77 -2.64 -151.69
N GLU A 292 34.99 -2.27 -151.27
CA GLU A 292 36.16 -2.16 -152.15
C GLU A 292 36.51 -3.51 -152.80
N ARG A 293 36.51 -4.60 -152.03
CA ARG A 293 36.72 -5.96 -152.57
C ARG A 293 35.61 -6.36 -153.54
N HIS A 294 34.37 -6.01 -153.25
CA HIS A 294 33.24 -6.23 -154.15
C HIS A 294 33.39 -5.44 -155.44
N ALA A 295 33.78 -4.16 -155.39
CA ALA A 295 34.03 -3.33 -156.56
C ALA A 295 35.18 -3.90 -157.43
N ILE A 296 36.27 -4.35 -156.80
CA ILE A 296 37.38 -5.03 -157.50
C ILE A 296 36.88 -6.33 -158.17
N HIS A 297 36.08 -7.11 -157.45
CA HIS A 297 35.49 -8.35 -157.98
C HIS A 297 34.53 -8.09 -159.13
N GLU A 298 33.66 -7.07 -159.05
CA GLU A 298 32.77 -6.68 -160.12
C GLU A 298 33.51 -6.20 -161.37
N ALA A 299 34.57 -5.41 -161.21
CA ALA A 299 35.44 -5.00 -162.31
C ALA A 299 36.11 -6.24 -162.97
N ARG A 300 36.58 -7.19 -162.16
CA ARG A 300 37.15 -8.46 -162.64
C ARG A 300 36.09 -9.33 -163.34
N MET A 301 34.86 -9.37 -162.82
CA MET A 301 33.75 -10.15 -163.39
C MET A 301 33.19 -9.54 -164.68
N LYS A 302 33.19 -8.21 -164.84
CA LYS A 302 32.88 -7.56 -166.13
C LYS A 302 33.93 -7.92 -167.18
N SER A 303 35.22 -7.87 -166.84
CA SER A 303 36.30 -8.33 -167.73
C SER A 303 36.22 -9.83 -168.07
N LEU A 304 35.82 -10.68 -167.10
CA LEU A 304 35.60 -12.11 -167.35
C LEU A 304 34.35 -12.39 -168.17
N LYS A 305 33.25 -11.64 -168.01
CA LYS A 305 32.03 -11.78 -168.82
C LYS A 305 32.27 -11.42 -170.28
N GLU A 306 33.09 -10.41 -170.57
CA GLU A 306 33.54 -10.06 -171.92
C GLU A 306 34.39 -11.18 -172.56
N LYS A 307 35.18 -11.91 -171.75
CA LYS A 307 35.96 -13.08 -172.22
C LYS A 307 35.15 -14.39 -172.32
N LYS A 308 34.06 -14.53 -171.55
CA LYS A 308 33.20 -15.73 -171.51
C LYS A 308 32.11 -15.74 -172.60
N ALA A 309 31.77 -14.59 -173.18
CA ALA A 309 30.91 -14.48 -174.36
C ALA A 309 31.54 -15.08 -175.63
N ALA A 310 32.86 -15.33 -175.64
CA ALA A 310 33.57 -15.99 -176.74
C ALA A 310 33.78 -17.51 -176.54
N ALA A 311 33.34 -18.10 -175.42
CA ALA A 311 33.61 -19.49 -175.05
C ALA A 311 32.36 -20.29 -174.61
N THR A 312 31.16 -19.78 -174.88
CA THR A 312 29.87 -20.35 -174.43
C THR A 312 29.06 -21.00 -175.56
N GLU A 313 29.73 -21.70 -176.49
CA GLU A 313 29.07 -22.68 -177.37
C GLU A 313 29.39 -24.15 -177.05
N ILE A 314 30.24 -24.46 -176.05
CA ILE A 314 30.65 -25.85 -175.77
C ILE A 314 30.75 -26.13 -174.26
N ALA A 315 29.63 -26.13 -173.51
CA ALA A 315 29.60 -26.67 -172.14
C ALA A 315 28.18 -26.86 -171.52
N GLN A 316 27.14 -27.13 -172.31
CA GLN A 316 25.77 -27.28 -171.79
C GLN A 316 25.26 -28.72 -171.61
N LEU A 317 26.11 -29.75 -171.52
CA LEU A 317 25.62 -31.14 -171.47
C LEU A 317 26.28 -32.13 -170.47
N ALA A 318 26.95 -31.71 -169.39
CA ALA A 318 27.70 -32.67 -168.56
C ALA A 318 27.58 -32.66 -167.02
N VAL A 319 26.82 -31.77 -166.36
CA VAL A 319 26.88 -31.65 -164.87
C VAL A 319 25.52 -31.82 -164.17
N ALA A 320 24.69 -32.76 -164.65
CA ALA A 320 23.41 -33.11 -164.04
C ALA A 320 23.43 -34.43 -163.24
N LYS A 321 24.58 -34.92 -162.73
CA LYS A 321 24.65 -36.29 -162.19
C LYS A 321 25.55 -36.56 -160.96
N GLN A 322 25.72 -35.62 -160.03
CA GLN A 322 26.62 -35.88 -158.88
C GLN A 322 26.24 -35.23 -157.53
N ILE A 323 24.96 -35.00 -157.23
CA ILE A 323 24.50 -34.40 -155.94
C ILE A 323 23.45 -35.29 -155.25
N LYS A 324 23.72 -36.60 -155.05
CA LYS A 324 22.76 -37.50 -154.37
C LYS A 324 23.38 -38.53 -153.41
N ALA A 325 24.57 -38.28 -152.81
CA ALA A 325 25.24 -39.33 -152.01
C ALA A 325 25.79 -38.95 -150.61
N ASP A 326 25.82 -37.69 -150.14
CA ASP A 326 26.66 -37.34 -148.97
C ASP A 326 25.94 -36.87 -147.68
N GLU A 327 24.61 -36.94 -147.55
CA GLU A 327 23.92 -36.34 -146.38
C GLU A 327 23.53 -37.31 -145.23
N GLU A 328 23.75 -38.63 -145.32
CA GLU A 328 23.26 -39.58 -144.31
C GLU A 328 24.22 -39.94 -143.15
N ARG A 329 25.47 -39.44 -143.10
CA ARG A 329 26.45 -39.90 -142.07
C ARG A 329 26.60 -39.04 -140.81
N ARG A 330 25.86 -37.92 -140.65
CA ARG A 330 26.21 -36.89 -139.63
C ARG A 330 25.37 -36.90 -138.34
N ILE A 331 24.35 -37.75 -138.19
CA ILE A 331 23.36 -37.65 -137.09
C ILE A 331 23.65 -38.57 -135.88
N ASN A 332 24.64 -39.48 -135.93
CA ASN A 332 24.85 -40.50 -134.88
C ASN A 332 25.85 -40.17 -133.75
N SER A 333 26.26 -38.90 -133.54
CA SER A 333 27.27 -38.55 -132.50
C SER A 333 26.73 -37.80 -131.26
N MET A 334 25.42 -37.80 -131.02
CA MET A 334 24.77 -36.89 -130.06
C MET A 334 24.14 -37.54 -128.82
N LEU A 335 24.66 -38.68 -128.32
CA LEU A 335 24.17 -39.27 -127.06
C LEU A 335 25.27 -40.03 -126.30
N ARG A 336 26.09 -39.33 -125.50
CA ARG A 336 26.77 -39.86 -124.29
C ARG A 336 27.19 -38.74 -123.32
N CYS A 337 26.28 -38.30 -122.45
CA CYS A 337 26.58 -37.60 -121.20
C CYS A 337 25.47 -37.87 -120.17
N GLU A 338 25.52 -38.98 -119.43
CA GLU A 338 24.78 -39.14 -118.17
C GLU A 338 25.77 -38.92 -117.01
N GLY A 339 25.59 -37.83 -116.28
CA GLY A 339 26.48 -37.47 -115.16
C GLY A 339 25.90 -36.41 -114.23
N GLN A 340 24.58 -36.21 -114.20
CA GLN A 340 23.94 -35.10 -113.49
C GLN A 340 23.13 -35.51 -112.23
N ASP A 341 22.96 -36.81 -111.95
CA ASP A 341 22.11 -37.27 -110.84
C ASP A 341 22.85 -37.61 -109.53
N ILE A 342 24.17 -37.85 -109.55
CA ILE A 342 24.90 -38.31 -108.35
C ILE A 342 25.30 -37.14 -107.41
N THR A 343 25.37 -35.91 -107.93
CA THR A 343 25.77 -34.71 -107.16
C THR A 343 24.60 -34.07 -106.39
N ASN A 344 23.37 -34.19 -106.88
CA ASN A 344 22.19 -33.61 -106.24
C ASN A 344 21.74 -34.41 -105.00
N VAL A 345 21.79 -35.74 -105.05
CA VAL A 345 21.40 -36.62 -103.93
C VAL A 345 22.30 -36.43 -102.71
N ARG A 346 23.63 -36.33 -102.90
CA ARG A 346 24.57 -36.07 -101.78
C ARG A 346 24.41 -34.67 -101.16
N ALA A 347 24.01 -33.68 -101.94
CA ALA A 347 23.77 -32.33 -101.43
C ALA A 347 22.48 -32.25 -100.59
N GLU A 348 21.46 -33.05 -100.92
CA GLU A 348 20.22 -33.14 -100.14
C GLU A 348 20.39 -33.93 -98.83
N GLU A 349 21.13 -35.04 -98.83
CA GLU A 349 21.44 -35.80 -97.61
C GLU A 349 22.21 -34.95 -96.58
N ALA A 350 23.15 -34.12 -97.03
CA ALA A 350 23.89 -33.21 -96.16
C ALA A 350 23.02 -32.07 -95.59
N ARG A 351 22.01 -31.60 -96.33
CA ARG A 351 21.05 -30.59 -95.85
C ARG A 351 20.09 -31.17 -94.83
N GLN A 352 19.57 -32.38 -95.06
CA GLN A 352 18.67 -33.06 -94.13
C GLN A 352 19.35 -33.40 -92.80
N ALA A 353 20.61 -33.83 -92.81
CA ALA A 353 21.37 -34.09 -91.59
C ALA A 353 21.63 -32.82 -90.75
N ARG A 354 21.87 -31.67 -91.39
CA ARG A 354 22.03 -30.38 -90.68
C ARG A 354 20.70 -29.89 -90.10
N ALA A 355 19.61 -29.99 -90.85
CA ALA A 355 18.27 -29.61 -90.38
C ALA A 355 17.85 -30.43 -89.14
N ALA A 356 18.12 -31.74 -89.14
CA ALA A 356 17.84 -32.60 -87.98
C ALA A 356 18.68 -32.24 -86.75
N LYS A 357 19.93 -31.78 -86.93
CA LYS A 357 20.80 -31.34 -85.82
C LYS A 357 20.33 -30.02 -85.22
N TYR A 358 19.93 -29.05 -86.04
CA TYR A 358 19.41 -27.77 -85.56
C TYR A 358 18.06 -27.93 -84.87
N LYS A 359 17.18 -28.80 -85.36
CA LYS A 359 15.90 -29.10 -84.71
C LYS A 359 16.07 -29.69 -83.31
N LYS A 360 17.05 -30.60 -83.10
CA LYS A 360 17.37 -31.13 -81.77
C LYS A 360 17.87 -30.06 -80.80
N LEU A 361 18.71 -29.13 -81.27
CA LEU A 361 19.20 -28.02 -80.45
C LEU A 361 18.09 -27.02 -80.09
N GLU A 362 17.15 -26.79 -81.00
CA GLU A 362 15.96 -25.96 -80.74
C GLU A 362 15.04 -26.61 -79.70
N ASP A 363 14.78 -27.92 -79.82
CA ASP A 363 13.96 -28.68 -78.86
C ASP A 363 14.62 -28.75 -77.46
N GLU A 364 15.95 -28.88 -77.39
CA GLU A 364 16.70 -28.83 -76.13
C GLU A 364 16.68 -27.43 -75.49
N ALA A 365 16.88 -26.38 -76.28
CA ALA A 365 16.78 -24.99 -75.80
C ALA A 365 15.37 -24.67 -75.29
N ARG A 366 14.32 -25.17 -75.97
CA ARG A 366 12.93 -25.02 -75.53
C ARG A 366 12.69 -25.72 -74.20
N LYS A 367 13.14 -26.97 -74.05
CA LYS A 367 13.02 -27.72 -72.79
C LYS A 367 13.73 -27.03 -71.63
N ILE A 368 14.96 -26.56 -71.83
CA ILE A 368 15.71 -25.83 -70.77
C ILE A 368 14.94 -24.56 -70.35
N ASN A 369 14.35 -23.84 -71.30
CA ASN A 369 13.60 -22.64 -71.00
C ASN A 369 12.29 -22.95 -70.25
N GLU A 370 11.57 -24.01 -70.64
CA GLU A 370 10.39 -24.50 -69.94
C GLU A 370 10.71 -24.92 -68.49
N PHE A 371 11.82 -25.64 -68.26
CA PHE A 371 12.28 -26.00 -66.91
C PHE A 371 12.65 -24.77 -66.08
N ASN A 372 13.33 -23.78 -66.67
CA ASN A 372 13.70 -22.55 -65.96
C ASN A 372 12.49 -21.69 -65.58
N VAL A 373 11.47 -21.65 -66.44
CA VAL A 373 10.21 -20.96 -66.14
C VAL A 373 9.47 -21.71 -65.02
N ALA A 374 9.38 -23.04 -65.09
CA ALA A 374 8.76 -23.84 -64.04
C ALA A 374 9.49 -23.71 -62.68
N ASP A 375 10.82 -23.71 -62.65
CA ASP A 375 11.61 -23.52 -61.42
C ASP A 375 11.40 -22.12 -60.82
N LYS A 376 11.33 -21.08 -61.65
CA LYS A 376 11.02 -19.71 -61.18
C LYS A 376 9.61 -19.62 -60.58
N PHE A 377 8.61 -20.25 -61.20
CA PHE A 377 7.25 -20.30 -60.64
C PHE A 377 7.20 -21.10 -59.34
N ALA A 378 7.92 -22.22 -59.25
CA ALA A 378 8.00 -23.01 -58.03
C ALA A 378 8.64 -22.24 -56.87
N ARG A 379 9.75 -21.53 -57.12
CA ARG A 379 10.39 -20.67 -56.09
C ARG A 379 9.48 -19.54 -55.64
N LYS A 380 8.84 -18.85 -56.58
CA LYS A 380 7.89 -17.77 -56.25
C LYS A 380 6.71 -18.29 -55.43
N ALA A 381 6.18 -19.47 -55.76
CA ALA A 381 5.10 -20.08 -54.99
C ALA A 381 5.54 -20.46 -53.57
N VAL A 382 6.77 -20.93 -53.37
CA VAL A 382 7.33 -21.22 -52.04
C VAL A 382 7.52 -19.94 -51.23
N GLU A 383 8.00 -18.86 -51.84
CA GLU A 383 8.13 -17.54 -51.20
C GLU A 383 6.76 -16.99 -50.78
N GLU A 384 5.77 -17.01 -51.68
CA GLU A 384 4.40 -16.56 -51.37
C GLU A 384 3.75 -17.39 -50.25
N MET A 385 3.99 -18.71 -50.21
CA MET A 385 3.51 -19.56 -49.12
C MET A 385 4.20 -19.25 -47.79
N ALA A 386 5.51 -18.97 -47.79
CA ALA A 386 6.25 -18.57 -46.59
C ALA A 386 5.75 -17.22 -46.03
N ASP A 387 5.47 -16.26 -46.91
CA ASP A 387 4.91 -14.96 -46.53
C ASP A 387 3.49 -15.11 -45.96
N LEU A 388 2.65 -15.97 -46.55
CA LEU A 388 1.32 -16.27 -46.03
C LEU A 388 1.38 -16.92 -44.64
N GLU A 389 2.27 -17.90 -44.43
CA GLU A 389 2.47 -18.52 -43.12
C GLU A 389 2.97 -17.54 -42.07
N TYR A 390 3.91 -16.66 -42.46
CA TYR A 390 4.43 -15.61 -41.58
C TYR A 390 3.32 -14.63 -41.16
N ASN A 391 2.54 -14.14 -42.12
CA ASN A 391 1.43 -13.21 -41.86
C ASN A 391 0.33 -13.85 -41.02
N GLN A 392 0.03 -15.14 -41.23
CA GLN A 392 -0.93 -15.88 -40.39
C GLN A 392 -0.44 -16.01 -38.95
N LYS A 393 0.86 -16.29 -38.73
CA LYS A 393 1.43 -16.33 -37.38
C LYS A 393 1.34 -14.99 -36.68
N GLN A 394 1.73 -13.89 -37.35
CA GLN A 394 1.61 -12.55 -36.79
C GLN A 394 0.17 -12.18 -36.43
N HIS A 395 -0.80 -12.50 -37.30
CA HIS A 395 -2.21 -12.26 -37.00
C HIS A 395 -2.66 -13.03 -35.75
N LEU A 396 -2.27 -14.30 -35.60
CA LEU A 396 -2.61 -15.10 -34.42
C LEU A 396 -1.94 -14.59 -33.14
N GLU A 397 -0.71 -14.09 -33.23
CA GLU A 397 -0.01 -13.46 -32.10
C GLU A 397 -0.74 -12.19 -31.66
N HIS A 398 -1.07 -11.29 -32.59
CA HIS A 398 -1.82 -10.07 -32.28
C HIS A 398 -3.21 -10.34 -31.71
N VAL A 399 -3.93 -11.36 -32.20
CA VAL A 399 -5.22 -11.75 -31.61
C VAL A 399 -5.04 -12.25 -30.18
N ARG A 400 -4.02 -13.07 -29.91
CA ARG A 400 -3.73 -13.55 -28.54
C ARG A 400 -3.32 -12.42 -27.60
N GLU A 401 -2.50 -11.48 -28.07
CA GLU A 401 -2.12 -10.27 -27.31
C GLU A 401 -3.36 -9.43 -26.98
N ALA A 402 -4.22 -9.17 -27.96
CA ALA A 402 -5.45 -8.40 -27.75
C ALA A 402 -6.44 -9.10 -26.79
N GLU A 403 -6.57 -10.43 -26.87
CA GLU A 403 -7.38 -11.22 -25.94
C GLU A 403 -6.80 -11.16 -24.51
N TYR A 404 -5.48 -11.28 -24.38
CA TYR A 404 -4.80 -11.18 -23.09
C TYR A 404 -4.95 -9.78 -22.46
N GLU A 405 -4.77 -8.71 -23.23
CA GLU A 405 -4.98 -7.34 -22.76
C GLU A 405 -6.43 -7.09 -22.35
N LYS A 406 -7.40 -7.64 -23.11
CA LYS A 406 -8.81 -7.54 -22.77
C LYS A 406 -9.13 -8.26 -21.46
N MET A 407 -8.61 -9.48 -21.26
CA MET A 407 -8.76 -10.22 -20.01
C MET A 407 -8.14 -9.46 -18.84
N LEU A 408 -6.92 -8.95 -18.98
CA LEU A 408 -6.25 -8.16 -17.95
C LEU A 408 -7.05 -6.88 -17.60
N ALA A 409 -7.63 -6.22 -18.61
CA ALA A 409 -8.47 -5.05 -18.40
C ALA A 409 -9.80 -5.40 -17.69
N GLU A 410 -10.39 -6.55 -18.03
CA GLU A 410 -11.60 -7.05 -17.37
C GLU A 410 -11.33 -7.47 -15.91
N GLU A 411 -10.22 -8.14 -15.63
CA GLU A 411 -9.78 -8.48 -14.27
C GLU A 411 -9.56 -7.22 -13.42
N LYS A 412 -8.83 -6.24 -13.94
CA LYS A 412 -8.62 -4.95 -13.24
C LYS A 412 -9.93 -4.21 -12.99
N ARG A 413 -10.88 -4.24 -13.95
CA ARG A 413 -12.22 -3.66 -13.75
C ARG A 413 -13.04 -4.42 -12.72
N ALA A 414 -12.94 -5.74 -12.68
CA ALA A 414 -13.63 -6.57 -11.70
C ALA A 414 -13.07 -6.34 -10.29
N GLU A 415 -11.75 -6.26 -10.15
CA GLU A 415 -11.07 -5.93 -8.89
C GLU A 415 -11.43 -4.52 -8.40
N ALA A 416 -11.39 -3.52 -9.29
CA ALA A 416 -11.82 -2.16 -8.95
C ALA A 416 -13.30 -2.11 -8.51
N LYS A 417 -14.19 -2.87 -9.16
CA LYS A 417 -15.59 -3.00 -8.73
C LYS A 417 -15.72 -3.65 -7.35
N ARG A 418 -14.96 -4.72 -7.07
CA ARG A 418 -14.94 -5.37 -5.75
C ARG A 418 -14.49 -4.41 -4.66
N MET A 419 -13.35 -3.74 -4.86
CA MET A 419 -12.83 -2.72 -3.94
C MET A 419 -13.85 -1.58 -3.72
N ALA A 420 -14.52 -1.12 -4.78
CA ALA A 420 -15.57 -0.11 -4.65
C ALA A 420 -16.78 -0.63 -3.85
N THR A 421 -17.20 -1.88 -4.04
CA THR A 421 -18.30 -2.46 -3.25
C THR A 421 -17.93 -2.68 -1.79
N GLU A 422 -16.69 -3.09 -1.51
CA GLU A 422 -16.18 -3.27 -0.15
C GLU A 422 -16.10 -1.93 0.60
N THR A 423 -15.54 -0.90 -0.03
CA THR A 423 -15.49 0.45 0.54
C THR A 423 -16.87 1.06 0.74
N LEU A 424 -17.81 0.86 -0.18
CA LEU A 424 -19.21 1.29 0.01
C LEU A 424 -19.90 0.53 1.15
N ALA A 425 -19.62 -0.76 1.33
CA ALA A 425 -20.13 -1.54 2.44
C ALA A 425 -19.55 -1.07 3.79
N GLU A 426 -18.27 -0.71 3.84
CA GLU A 426 -17.65 -0.10 5.01
C GLU A 426 -18.26 1.27 5.35
N ILE A 427 -18.46 2.12 4.36
CA ILE A 427 -19.14 3.41 4.54
C ILE A 427 -20.56 3.20 5.06
N ALA A 428 -21.30 2.22 4.55
CA ALA A 428 -22.64 1.89 5.03
C ALA A 428 -22.62 1.42 6.49
N LYS A 429 -21.66 0.56 6.88
CA LYS A 429 -21.46 0.13 8.28
C LYS A 429 -21.17 1.32 9.20
N LEU A 430 -20.29 2.24 8.79
CA LEU A 430 -19.97 3.44 9.56
C LEU A 430 -21.15 4.40 9.69
N ARG A 431 -21.98 4.52 8.64
CA ARG A 431 -23.23 5.30 8.69
C ARG A 431 -24.23 4.70 9.66
N LEU A 432 -24.48 3.39 9.57
CA LEU A 432 -25.36 2.68 10.50
C LEU A 432 -24.88 2.84 11.95
N ALA A 433 -23.57 2.73 12.21
CA ALA A 433 -23.00 2.94 13.54
C ALA A 433 -23.27 4.36 14.07
N ARG A 434 -23.13 5.40 13.23
CA ARG A 434 -23.44 6.79 13.59
C ARG A 434 -24.94 7.02 13.83
N GLU A 435 -25.80 6.37 13.07
CA GLU A 435 -27.26 6.43 13.29
C GLU A 435 -27.62 5.82 14.64
N LYS A 436 -27.03 4.66 14.97
CA LYS A 436 -27.20 4.01 16.28
C LYS A 436 -26.67 4.86 17.43
N GLU A 437 -25.52 5.52 17.26
CA GLU A 437 -24.98 6.46 18.23
C GLU A 437 -25.95 7.63 18.52
N LYS A 438 -26.51 8.24 17.46
CA LYS A 438 -27.54 9.29 17.60
C LYS A 438 -28.83 8.78 18.25
N GLU A 439 -29.24 7.55 17.95
CA GLU A 439 -30.38 6.91 18.64
C GLU A 439 -30.11 6.82 20.14
N PHE A 440 -28.92 6.36 20.55
CA PHE A 440 -28.52 6.28 21.95
C PHE A 440 -28.44 7.66 22.63
N GLU A 441 -27.87 8.66 21.96
CA GLU A 441 -27.87 10.05 22.45
C GLU A 441 -29.30 10.56 22.68
N SER A 442 -30.21 10.34 21.72
CA SER A 442 -31.62 10.72 21.87
C SER A 442 -32.30 10.05 23.07
N PHE A 443 -31.98 8.78 23.34
CA PHE A 443 -32.50 8.07 24.52
C PHE A 443 -31.91 8.62 25.83
N CYS A 444 -30.62 8.94 25.86
CA CYS A 444 -29.97 9.55 27.01
C CYS A 444 -30.50 10.96 27.30
N ASP A 445 -30.72 11.78 26.27
CA ASP A 445 -31.30 13.12 26.40
C ASP A 445 -32.74 13.07 26.92
N LYS A 446 -33.57 12.17 26.36
CA LYS A 446 -34.93 11.93 26.87
C LYS A 446 -34.89 11.48 28.32
N CYS A 447 -33.95 10.59 28.68
CA CYS A 447 -33.76 10.14 30.05
C CYS A 447 -33.43 11.29 31.02
N ALA A 448 -32.62 12.26 30.61
CA ALA A 448 -32.24 13.39 31.45
C ALA A 448 -33.42 14.32 31.77
N VAL A 449 -34.35 14.47 30.82
CA VAL A 449 -35.50 15.39 30.92
C VAL A 449 -36.75 14.72 31.52
N LEU A 450 -36.75 13.40 31.73
CA LEU A 450 -37.87 12.67 32.34
C LEU A 450 -38.31 13.28 33.68
N LYS A 451 -39.62 13.51 33.79
CA LYS A 451 -40.32 14.00 34.99
C LYS A 451 -41.44 13.08 35.47
N ASP A 452 -41.93 12.19 34.61
CA ASP A 452 -43.02 11.25 34.93
C ASP A 452 -42.56 9.78 34.92
N GLN A 453 -43.00 9.00 35.90
CA GLN A 453 -42.65 7.57 36.01
C GLN A 453 -43.22 6.73 34.86
N ARG A 454 -44.43 7.06 34.38
CA ARG A 454 -45.08 6.32 33.29
C ARG A 454 -44.26 6.42 32.00
N GLU A 455 -43.78 7.61 31.68
CA GLU A 455 -42.90 7.87 30.54
C GLU A 455 -41.54 7.16 30.70
N ALA A 456 -41.00 7.10 31.92
CA ALA A 456 -39.76 6.38 32.21
C ALA A 456 -39.90 4.87 31.94
N ARG A 457 -41.01 4.24 32.37
CA ARG A 457 -41.29 2.82 32.14
C ARG A 457 -41.51 2.51 30.67
N GLU A 458 -42.21 3.38 29.94
CA GLU A 458 -42.38 3.24 28.48
C GLU A 458 -41.06 3.37 27.71
N LEU A 459 -40.16 4.25 28.15
CA LEU A 459 -38.81 4.39 27.58
C LEU A 459 -37.96 3.14 27.82
N VAL A 460 -38.04 2.55 29.02
CA VAL A 460 -37.37 1.27 29.33
C VAL A 460 -37.90 0.13 28.45
N GLU A 461 -39.21 0.02 28.28
CA GLU A 461 -39.79 -1.00 27.39
C GLU A 461 -39.38 -0.81 25.93
N ARG A 462 -39.36 0.44 25.44
CA ARG A 462 -38.88 0.73 24.08
C ARG A 462 -37.41 0.35 23.91
N CYS A 463 -36.55 0.71 24.85
CA CYS A 463 -35.14 0.29 24.81
C CYS A 463 -34.97 -1.23 24.90
N ARG A 464 -35.81 -1.95 25.67
CA ARG A 464 -35.78 -3.42 25.73
C ARG A 464 -36.18 -4.07 24.40
N LYS A 465 -37.27 -3.62 23.78
CA LYS A 465 -37.72 -4.14 22.48
C LYS A 465 -36.68 -3.88 21.39
N MET A 466 -36.06 -2.70 21.40
CA MET A 466 -34.95 -2.39 20.48
C MET A 466 -33.72 -3.25 20.75
N ALA A 467 -33.38 -3.54 22.01
CA ALA A 467 -32.26 -4.43 22.35
C ALA A 467 -32.52 -5.89 21.96
N GLU A 468 -33.75 -6.39 22.06
CA GLU A 468 -34.12 -7.75 21.66
C GLU A 468 -34.09 -7.95 20.14
N ALA A 469 -34.34 -6.87 19.37
CA ALA A 469 -34.27 -6.90 17.91
C ALA A 469 -32.84 -6.81 17.34
N GLU A 470 -31.83 -6.49 18.17
CA GLU A 470 -30.46 -6.27 17.72
C GLU A 470 -29.59 -7.54 17.82
N GLU A 471 -28.98 -7.93 16.71
CA GLU A 471 -28.11 -9.10 16.63
C GLU A 471 -26.73 -8.85 17.25
N ASP A 472 -26.23 -7.60 17.22
CA ASP A 472 -24.91 -7.24 17.75
C ASP A 472 -24.89 -7.17 19.29
N GLU A 473 -24.02 -7.98 19.89
CA GLU A 473 -23.86 -8.08 21.35
C GLU A 473 -23.35 -6.78 21.98
N ARG A 474 -22.54 -5.99 21.27
CA ARG A 474 -22.02 -4.70 21.78
C ARG A 474 -23.13 -3.66 21.88
N VAL A 475 -23.99 -3.60 20.87
CA VAL A 475 -25.16 -2.72 20.82
C VAL A 475 -26.16 -3.10 21.91
N ARG A 476 -26.38 -4.40 22.13
CA ARG A 476 -27.20 -4.89 23.27
C ARG A 476 -26.66 -4.46 24.63
N ARG A 477 -25.33 -4.48 24.83
CA ARG A 477 -24.71 -3.98 26.08
C ARG A 477 -24.91 -2.47 26.25
N ALA A 478 -24.83 -1.69 25.16
CA ALA A 478 -25.11 -0.25 25.22
C ALA A 478 -26.56 0.04 25.62
N TYR A 479 -27.54 -0.67 25.05
CA TYR A 479 -28.94 -0.58 25.48
C TYR A 479 -29.13 -0.94 26.96
N ALA A 480 -28.42 -1.94 27.48
CA ALA A 480 -28.49 -2.30 28.89
C ALA A 480 -28.01 -1.17 29.83
N ILE A 481 -26.98 -0.41 29.41
CA ILE A 481 -26.50 0.78 30.15
C ILE A 481 -27.56 1.89 30.13
N VAL A 482 -28.15 2.17 28.97
CA VAL A 482 -29.23 3.17 28.84
C VAL A 482 -30.44 2.80 29.71
N ILE A 483 -30.88 1.54 29.66
CA ILE A 483 -31.97 1.02 30.51
C ILE A 483 -31.64 1.19 31.99
N ARG A 484 -30.39 0.93 32.40
CA ARG A 484 -29.95 1.11 33.79
C ARG A 484 -30.03 2.59 34.22
N ASN A 485 -29.64 3.51 33.34
CA ASN A 485 -29.71 4.95 33.60
C ASN A 485 -31.15 5.44 33.74
N ILE A 486 -32.05 4.99 32.85
CA ILE A 486 -33.48 5.32 32.93
C ILE A 486 -34.10 4.80 34.23
N ASN A 487 -33.80 3.54 34.63
CA ASN A 487 -34.28 2.99 35.89
C ASN A 487 -33.74 3.73 37.13
N ARG A 488 -32.51 4.25 37.06
CA ARG A 488 -31.94 5.09 38.13
C ARG A 488 -32.69 6.42 38.23
N ARG A 489 -33.07 7.01 37.09
CA ARG A 489 -33.86 8.23 37.02
C ARG A 489 -35.30 8.01 37.51
N ASP A 490 -35.95 6.93 37.10
CA ASP A 490 -37.31 6.55 37.56
C ASP A 490 -37.38 6.48 39.09
N ARG A 491 -36.38 5.84 39.72
CA ARG A 491 -36.24 5.82 41.19
C ARG A 491 -36.12 7.21 41.80
N SER A 492 -35.37 8.12 41.17
CA SER A 492 -35.24 9.50 41.66
C SER A 492 -36.48 10.38 41.42
N ILE A 493 -37.37 10.00 40.51
CA ILE A 493 -38.68 10.64 40.31
C ILE A 493 -39.71 10.07 41.30
N SER A 494 -39.52 8.81 41.72
CA SER A 494 -40.38 8.12 42.71
C SER A 494 -40.15 8.49 44.17
N TRP A 495 -39.02 9.15 44.44
CA TRP A 495 -38.68 9.80 45.70
C TRP A 495 -39.01 11.27 45.59
#